data_AF-A0A423PXP6-F1
#
_entry.id   AF-A0A423PXP6-F1
#
_cell.length_a   1.000
_cell.length_b   1.000
_cell.length_c   1.000
_cell.angle_alpha   90.00
_cell.angle_beta   90.00
_cell.angle_gamma   90.00
#
_symmetry.space_group_name_H-M   'P 1'
#
loop_
_entity.id
_entity.type
_entity.pdbx_description
1 polymer ?
#
loop_
_entity_poly.entity_id
_entity_poly.type
_entity_poly.pdbx_seq_one_letter_code
_entity_poly.pdbx_strand_id
1 'polypeptide(L)'
;MSIHVQQDKATFGKPCVSPSFLSTDEAQGRRCAGEGSSGFTLIELMIVLLIVAILAAIAYPAYTGYLRSAQRADAQAALMNAAQRLERRYTAAGEYSAAQTTIASEQGYWTVKVDITDSGQSYFLTAQKTDKGVTDATCSGSMTLDPQGRREPDSCW
;
A
#
# COMPACT_ATOMS: atom_id res chain seq x y z
N MET A 1 -15.52 -22.69 44.03
CA MET A 1 -16.54 -22.89 42.98
C MET A 1 -15.79 -23.20 41.70
N SER A 2 -15.41 -24.47 41.53
CA SER A 2 -14.56 -24.95 40.43
C SER A 2 -15.42 -25.25 39.22
N ILE A 3 -15.07 -24.64 38.08
CA ILE A 3 -15.72 -24.86 36.80
C ILE A 3 -14.85 -25.85 36.04
N HIS A 4 -15.22 -27.13 36.10
CA HIS A 4 -14.61 -28.20 35.31
C HIS A 4 -15.11 -28.08 33.87
N VAL A 5 -14.23 -27.70 32.94
CA VAL A 5 -14.50 -27.77 31.49
C VAL A 5 -14.05 -29.14 30.99
N GLN A 6 -15.03 -29.98 30.66
CA GLN A 6 -14.86 -31.28 30.05
C GLN A 6 -14.48 -31.07 28.57
N GLN A 7 -13.23 -31.37 28.20
CA GLN A 7 -12.78 -31.42 26.81
C GLN A 7 -13.31 -32.70 26.16
N ASP A 8 -14.06 -32.51 25.08
CA ASP A 8 -14.70 -33.54 24.27
C ASP A 8 -13.63 -34.35 23.50
N LYS A 9 -13.62 -35.67 23.70
CA LYS A 9 -12.75 -36.59 22.96
C LYS A 9 -13.35 -36.78 21.56
N ALA A 10 -12.89 -35.99 20.59
CA ALA A 10 -13.10 -36.27 19.18
C ALA A 10 -12.46 -37.63 18.82
N THR A 11 -13.30 -38.65 18.80
CA THR A 11 -12.97 -40.02 18.44
C THR A 11 -13.33 -40.19 16.98
N PHE A 12 -12.38 -40.00 16.05
CA PHE A 12 -12.62 -40.45 14.68
C PHE A 12 -11.32 -40.87 14.00
N GLY A 13 -10.92 -42.10 14.30
CA GLY A 13 -9.85 -42.83 13.61
C GLY A 13 -10.16 -44.31 13.69
N LYS A 14 -11.26 -44.75 13.07
CA LYS A 14 -11.53 -46.18 12.90
C LYS A 14 -10.58 -46.69 11.80
N PRO A 15 -9.67 -47.63 12.08
CA PRO A 15 -8.95 -48.31 11.01
C PRO A 15 -9.95 -49.12 10.18
N CYS A 16 -9.77 -49.13 8.87
CA CYS A 16 -10.50 -50.00 7.96
C CYS A 16 -10.23 -51.46 8.38
N VAL A 17 -11.22 -52.09 9.00
CA VAL A 17 -11.19 -53.52 9.29
C VAL A 17 -11.68 -54.25 8.04
N SER A 18 -10.77 -54.95 7.37
CA SER A 18 -11.08 -55.90 6.31
C SER A 18 -11.98 -57.02 6.87
N PRO A 19 -13.06 -57.44 6.19
CA PRO A 19 -13.72 -58.68 6.55
C PRO A 19 -12.86 -59.84 6.04
N SER A 20 -12.27 -60.58 6.97
CA SER A 20 -11.72 -61.91 6.74
C SER A 20 -12.90 -62.88 6.63
N PHE A 21 -13.38 -63.16 5.42
CA PHE A 21 -14.26 -64.29 5.19
C PHE A 21 -13.79 -65.10 3.97
N LEU A 22 -13.65 -66.40 4.23
CA LEU A 22 -13.14 -67.44 3.35
C LEU A 22 -13.86 -67.50 2.00
N SER A 23 -13.09 -67.75 0.95
CA SER A 23 -13.15 -68.99 0.14
C SER A 23 -12.94 -68.70 -1.33
N THR A 24 -11.93 -69.38 -1.87
CA THR A 24 -11.78 -69.87 -3.25
C THR A 24 -12.05 -68.92 -4.42
N ASP A 25 -10.97 -68.78 -5.18
CA ASP A 25 -10.90 -68.65 -6.63
C ASP A 25 -10.94 -67.25 -7.27
N GLU A 26 -10.02 -67.13 -8.22
CA GLU A 26 -9.82 -66.04 -9.18
C GLU A 26 -9.20 -64.74 -8.64
N ALA A 27 -7.86 -64.78 -8.65
CA ALA A 27 -6.97 -63.63 -8.61
C ALA A 27 -7.22 -62.67 -9.79
N GLN A 28 -8.28 -61.87 -9.73
CA GLN A 28 -8.44 -60.69 -10.56
C GLN A 28 -8.18 -59.45 -9.72
N GLY A 29 -6.92 -59.00 -9.72
CA GLY A 29 -6.51 -57.76 -9.08
C GLY A 29 -7.30 -56.56 -9.60
N ARG A 30 -8.37 -56.19 -8.92
CA ARG A 30 -8.90 -54.82 -8.96
C ARG A 30 -7.85 -53.92 -8.33
N ARG A 31 -6.95 -53.44 -9.17
CA ARG A 31 -6.15 -52.26 -8.85
C ARG A 31 -7.15 -51.15 -8.61
N CYS A 32 -7.27 -50.69 -7.38
CA CYS A 32 -7.81 -49.36 -7.11
C CYS A 32 -7.08 -48.43 -8.07
N ALA A 33 -7.78 -47.92 -9.09
CA ALA A 33 -7.24 -46.89 -9.95
C ALA A 33 -7.03 -45.68 -9.04
N GLY A 34 -5.78 -45.50 -8.60
CA GLY A 34 -5.36 -44.23 -8.03
C GLY A 34 -5.59 -43.21 -9.12
N GLU A 35 -6.57 -42.33 -8.90
CA GLU A 35 -6.75 -41.11 -9.66
C GLU A 35 -5.37 -40.46 -9.77
N GLY A 36 -4.77 -40.48 -10.96
CA GLY A 36 -3.42 -39.98 -11.17
C GLY A 36 -3.41 -38.51 -10.81
N SER A 37 -2.67 -38.15 -9.76
CA SER A 37 -2.36 -36.78 -9.44
C SER A 37 -1.66 -36.16 -10.65
N SER A 38 -2.42 -35.40 -11.45
CA SER A 38 -1.89 -34.64 -12.58
C SER A 38 -1.01 -33.53 -12.02
N GLY A 39 0.31 -33.70 -12.16
CA GLY A 39 1.30 -32.69 -11.80
C GLY A 39 1.53 -31.73 -12.97
N PHE A 40 1.73 -30.45 -12.66
CA PHE A 40 2.21 -29.45 -13.62
C PHE A 40 3.57 -29.89 -14.20
N THR A 41 3.74 -29.74 -15.51
CA THR A 41 5.02 -30.05 -16.15
C THR A 41 6.03 -28.92 -15.91
N LEU A 42 7.33 -29.25 -15.85
CA LEU A 42 8.39 -28.24 -15.70
C LEU A 42 8.40 -27.25 -16.88
N ILE A 43 8.05 -27.73 -18.08
CA ILE A 43 7.98 -26.89 -19.27
C ILE A 43 6.80 -25.92 -19.24
N GLU A 44 5.67 -26.33 -18.68
CA GLU A 44 4.50 -25.44 -18.49
C GLU A 44 4.85 -24.30 -17.54
N LEU A 45 5.55 -24.60 -16.43
CA LEU A 45 6.02 -23.57 -15.51
C LEU A 45 7.04 -22.62 -16.18
N MET A 46 7.92 -23.12 -17.04
CA MET A 46 8.90 -22.27 -17.76
C MET A 46 8.20 -21.24 -18.64
N ILE A 47 7.16 -21.64 -19.37
CA ILE A 47 6.40 -20.73 -20.25
C ILE A 47 5.63 -19.71 -19.42
N VAL A 48 4.98 -20.15 -18.33
CA VAL A 48 4.24 -19.25 -17.43
C VAL A 48 5.15 -18.18 -16.83
N LEU A 49 6.32 -18.58 -16.30
CA LEU A 49 7.28 -17.62 -15.74
C LEU A 49 7.83 -16.67 -16.79
N LEU A 50 8.04 -17.14 -18.03
CA LEU A 50 8.46 -16.29 -19.14
C LEU A 50 7.43 -15.19 -19.44
N ILE A 51 6.14 -15.54 -19.48
CA ILE A 51 5.07 -14.55 -19.71
C ILE A 51 5.00 -13.56 -18.55
N VAL A 52 5.05 -14.05 -17.30
CA VAL A 52 5.02 -13.19 -16.10
C VAL A 52 6.21 -12.22 -16.08
N ALA A 53 7.41 -12.67 -16.48
CA ALA A 53 8.59 -11.82 -16.54
C ALA A 53 8.42 -10.65 -17.53
N ILE A 54 7.84 -10.91 -18.70
CA ILE A 54 7.56 -9.87 -19.71
C ILE A 54 6.54 -8.87 -19.17
N LEU A 55 5.45 -9.35 -18.55
CA LEU A 55 4.44 -8.48 -17.97
C LEU A 55 5.00 -7.62 -16.82
N ALA A 56 5.80 -8.22 -15.94
CA ALA A 56 6.41 -7.52 -14.82
C ALA A 56 7.36 -6.40 -15.27
N ALA A 57 8.10 -6.61 -16.36
CA ALA A 57 9.02 -5.61 -16.91
C ALA A 57 8.33 -4.31 -17.33
N ILE A 58 7.09 -4.38 -17.82
CA ILE A 58 6.30 -3.21 -18.23
C ILE A 58 5.50 -2.66 -17.04
N ALA A 59 4.90 -3.55 -16.24
CA ALA A 59 4.03 -3.17 -15.14
C ALA A 59 4.78 -2.43 -14.02
N TYR A 60 6.01 -2.84 -13.71
CA TYR A 60 6.78 -2.27 -12.61
C TYR A 60 7.08 -0.76 -12.77
N PRO A 61 7.74 -0.28 -13.86
CA PRO A 61 8.00 1.15 -14.02
C PRO A 61 6.70 1.97 -14.09
N ALA A 62 5.67 1.46 -14.76
CA ALA A 62 4.37 2.13 -14.85
C ALA A 62 3.73 2.33 -13.47
N TYR A 63 3.73 1.31 -12.62
CA TYR A 63 3.20 1.40 -11.26
C TYR A 63 3.97 2.41 -10.39
N THR A 64 5.30 2.44 -10.49
CA THR A 64 6.10 3.44 -9.74
C THR A 64 5.82 4.87 -10.17
N GLY A 65 5.54 5.11 -11.46
CA GLY A 65 5.15 6.43 -11.98
C GLY A 65 3.78 6.88 -11.45
N TYR A 66 2.84 5.96 -11.31
CA TYR A 66 1.54 6.21 -10.68
C TYR A 66 1.70 6.63 -9.21
N LEU A 67 2.49 5.89 -8.44
CA LEU A 67 2.75 6.22 -7.03
C LEU A 67 3.38 7.61 -6.85
N ARG A 68 4.37 7.96 -7.68
CA ARG A 68 4.98 9.31 -7.64
C ARG A 68 3.97 10.41 -7.90
N SER A 69 3.09 10.22 -8.89
CA SER A 69 2.06 11.21 -9.23
C SER A 69 0.99 11.33 -8.14
N ALA A 70 0.57 10.21 -7.54
CA ALA A 70 -0.34 10.21 -6.41
C ALA A 70 0.26 10.93 -5.18
N GLN A 71 1.54 10.70 -4.88
CA GLN A 71 2.22 11.39 -3.78
C GLN A 71 2.45 12.88 -4.05
N ARG A 72 2.68 13.29 -5.30
CA ARG A 72 2.71 14.72 -5.65
C ARG A 72 1.35 15.37 -5.44
N ALA A 73 0.27 14.72 -5.84
CA ALA A 73 -1.09 15.21 -5.62
C ALA A 73 -1.41 15.38 -4.11
N ASP A 74 -0.95 14.45 -3.26
CA ASP A 74 -1.07 14.55 -1.79
C ASP A 74 -0.32 15.79 -1.24
N ALA A 75 0.89 16.07 -1.74
CA ALA A 75 1.63 17.29 -1.38
C ALA A 75 0.90 18.57 -1.80
N GLN A 76 0.39 18.59 -3.04
CA GLN A 76 -0.36 19.72 -3.57
C GLN A 76 -1.64 19.98 -2.75
N ALA A 77 -2.37 18.92 -2.41
CA ALA A 77 -3.56 19.01 -1.56
C ALA A 77 -3.22 19.56 -0.17
N ALA A 78 -2.13 19.09 0.45
CA ALA A 78 -1.67 19.57 1.75
C ALA A 78 -1.28 21.05 1.71
N LEU A 79 -0.57 21.50 0.67
CA LEU A 79 -0.22 22.92 0.47
C LEU A 79 -1.45 23.80 0.29
N MET A 80 -2.40 23.38 -0.57
CA MET A 80 -3.64 24.13 -0.79
C MET A 80 -4.50 24.20 0.47
N ASN A 81 -4.59 23.11 1.24
CA ASN A 81 -5.31 23.09 2.51
C ASN A 81 -4.66 24.05 3.52
N ALA A 82 -3.33 24.04 3.63
CA ALA A 82 -2.58 24.95 4.48
C ALA A 82 -2.82 26.42 4.10
N ALA A 83 -2.73 26.77 2.81
CA ALA A 83 -3.02 28.11 2.32
C ALA A 83 -4.45 28.54 2.65
N GLN A 84 -5.45 27.70 2.38
CA GLN A 84 -6.84 28.00 2.73
C GLN A 84 -7.06 28.20 4.24
N ARG A 85 -6.36 27.45 5.09
CA ARG A 85 -6.41 27.63 6.55
C ARG A 85 -5.81 28.98 6.97
N LEU A 86 -4.72 29.39 6.33
CA LEU A 86 -4.08 30.68 6.57
C LEU A 86 -4.99 31.83 6.15
N GLU A 87 -5.57 31.78 4.96
CA GLU A 87 -6.50 32.82 4.46
C GLU A 87 -7.74 32.98 5.35
N ARG A 88 -8.31 31.86 5.82
CA ARG A 88 -9.42 31.89 6.79
C ARG A 88 -8.99 32.57 8.10
N ARG A 89 -7.76 32.32 8.55
CA ARG A 89 -7.25 32.93 9.77
C ARG A 89 -6.98 34.42 9.60
N TYR A 90 -6.41 34.84 8.48
CA TYR A 90 -6.24 36.26 8.17
C TYR A 90 -7.57 37.00 8.17
N THR A 91 -8.60 36.40 7.57
CA THR A 91 -9.96 36.95 7.58
C THR A 91 -10.54 37.08 9.01
N ALA A 92 -10.20 36.17 9.92
CA ALA A 92 -10.73 36.14 11.29
C ALA A 92 -9.94 37.02 12.28
N ALA A 93 -8.61 37.12 12.14
CA ALA A 93 -7.72 37.73 13.12
C ALA A 93 -6.86 38.88 12.56
N GLY A 94 -6.82 39.06 11.24
CA GLY A 94 -5.98 40.06 10.58
C GLY A 94 -4.48 39.73 10.49
N GLU A 95 -4.08 38.51 10.87
CA GLU A 95 -2.67 38.07 10.89
C GLU A 95 -2.52 36.53 10.79
N TYR A 96 -1.34 36.07 10.37
CA TYR A 96 -0.97 34.65 10.17
C TYR A 96 -0.13 34.02 11.29
N SER A 97 0.20 34.75 12.37
CA SER A 97 1.14 34.37 13.46
C SER A 97 0.86 33.05 14.23
N ALA A 98 -0.29 32.89 14.89
CA ALA A 98 -0.77 31.67 15.57
C ALA A 98 -1.22 30.51 14.65
N ALA A 99 -0.65 30.37 13.45
CA ALA A 99 -0.99 29.29 12.54
C ALA A 99 -0.12 28.09 12.88
N GLN A 100 -0.62 26.89 12.58
CA GLN A 100 0.19 25.69 12.73
C GLN A 100 1.36 25.76 11.74
N THR A 101 2.59 25.74 12.26
CA THR A 101 3.81 25.93 11.46
C THR A 101 4.26 24.67 10.74
N THR A 102 3.69 23.51 11.08
CA THR A 102 4.01 22.23 10.48
C THR A 102 2.74 21.39 10.35
N ILE A 103 2.43 20.98 9.12
CA ILE A 103 1.21 20.26 8.76
C ILE A 103 1.62 18.99 8.02
N ALA A 104 1.28 17.83 8.55
CA ALA A 104 1.46 16.58 7.82
C ALA A 104 0.39 16.46 6.73
N SER A 105 0.79 15.95 5.57
CA SER A 105 -0.14 15.43 4.56
C SER A 105 -1.00 14.30 5.14
N GLU A 106 -2.17 14.09 4.55
CA GLU A 106 -3.13 13.07 5.01
C GLU A 106 -2.52 11.67 4.95
N GLN A 107 -1.75 11.40 3.89
CA GLN A 107 -1.09 10.11 3.69
C GLN A 107 0.27 10.00 4.41
N GLY A 108 0.79 11.11 4.96
CA GLY A 108 2.04 11.15 5.72
C GLY A 108 3.33 11.07 4.89
N TYR A 109 3.24 11.23 3.57
CA TYR A 109 4.41 11.24 2.67
C TYR A 109 5.11 12.60 2.61
N TRP A 110 4.41 13.66 3.01
CA TRP A 110 4.88 15.04 2.99
C TRP A 110 4.57 15.77 4.29
N THR A 111 5.42 16.74 4.60
CA THR A 111 5.26 17.69 5.70
C THR A 111 5.35 19.10 5.14
N VAL A 112 4.28 19.88 5.29
CA VAL A 112 4.23 21.29 4.93
C VAL A 112 4.72 22.13 6.10
N LYS A 113 5.78 22.88 5.88
CA LYS A 113 6.25 23.94 6.76
C LYS A 113 5.62 25.26 6.36
N VAL A 114 5.23 26.04 7.36
CA VAL A 114 4.67 27.38 7.20
C VAL A 114 5.64 28.37 7.82
N ASP A 115 6.27 29.18 6.98
CA ASP A 115 7.15 30.26 7.39
C ASP A 115 6.35 31.56 7.35
N ILE A 116 6.10 32.15 8.52
CA ILE A 116 5.38 33.43 8.64
C ILE A 116 6.39 34.57 8.64
N THR A 117 6.24 35.52 7.73
CA THR A 117 7.12 36.68 7.57
C THR A 117 6.35 37.99 7.78
N ASP A 118 7.07 39.12 7.67
CA ASP A 118 6.49 40.47 7.71
C ASP A 118 5.59 40.70 8.94
N SER A 119 6.08 40.31 10.12
CA SER A 119 5.38 40.46 11.39
C SER A 119 3.97 39.84 11.41
N GLY A 120 3.76 38.74 10.67
CA GLY A 120 2.47 38.06 10.62
C GLY A 120 1.61 38.39 9.39
N GLN A 121 2.12 39.19 8.46
CA GLN A 121 1.35 39.67 7.29
C GLN A 121 1.61 38.91 5.99
N SER A 122 2.63 38.05 5.98
CA SER A 122 2.93 37.22 4.82
C SER A 122 3.32 35.81 5.28
N TYR A 123 3.25 34.86 4.37
CA TYR A 123 3.60 33.48 4.63
C TYR A 123 4.35 32.87 3.44
N PHE A 124 5.07 31.78 3.67
CA PHE A 124 5.65 30.96 2.63
C PHE A 124 5.46 29.49 3.01
N LEU A 125 4.96 28.68 2.10
CA LEU A 125 4.70 27.26 2.34
C LEU A 125 5.74 26.41 1.65
N THR A 126 6.33 25.47 2.38
CA THR A 126 7.29 24.50 1.85
C THR A 126 6.86 23.09 2.22
N ALA A 127 6.43 22.29 1.25
CA ALA A 127 6.24 20.85 1.41
C ALA A 127 7.59 20.14 1.27
N GLN A 128 7.96 19.37 2.28
CA GLN A 128 9.14 18.51 2.27
C GLN A 128 8.72 17.05 2.33
N LYS A 129 9.30 16.22 1.47
CA LYS A 129 9.05 14.79 1.45
C LYS A 129 9.61 14.13 2.71
N THR A 130 8.88 13.18 3.27
CA THR A 130 9.34 12.34 4.38
C THR A 130 10.06 11.10 3.86
N ASP A 131 10.70 10.34 4.75
CA ASP A 131 11.38 9.08 4.41
C ASP A 131 10.42 7.99 3.90
N LYS A 132 9.11 8.16 4.12
CA LYS A 132 8.06 7.26 3.60
C LYS A 132 7.72 7.54 2.14
N GLY A 133 8.10 8.71 1.61
CA GLY A 133 7.79 9.11 0.25
C GLY A 133 8.70 8.43 -0.78
N VAL A 134 8.11 8.02 -1.90
CA VAL A 134 8.83 7.45 -3.04
C VAL A 134 9.78 8.50 -3.63
N THR A 135 10.96 8.09 -4.06
CA THR A 135 11.89 8.98 -4.76
C THR A 135 11.38 9.28 -6.16
N ASP A 136 11.27 10.56 -6.47
CA ASP A 136 10.95 11.07 -7.80
C ASP A 136 12.16 11.86 -8.31
N ALA A 137 12.71 11.48 -9.46
CA ALA A 137 13.82 12.21 -10.07
C ALA A 137 13.33 13.54 -10.70
N THR A 138 12.06 13.61 -11.05
CA THR A 138 11.41 14.78 -11.66
C THR A 138 11.12 15.86 -10.63
N CYS A 139 10.86 15.43 -9.40
CA CYS A 139 10.53 16.27 -8.26
C CYS A 139 11.50 15.99 -7.12
N SER A 140 12.42 16.90 -6.87
CA SER A 140 13.55 16.78 -5.91
C SER A 140 13.15 16.63 -4.44
N GLY A 141 11.87 16.40 -4.13
CA GLY A 141 11.37 16.17 -2.78
C GLY A 141 10.97 17.45 -2.04
N SER A 142 10.89 18.59 -2.72
CA SER A 142 10.38 19.85 -2.18
C SER A 142 9.42 20.54 -3.15
N MET A 143 8.31 21.06 -2.64
CA MET A 143 7.35 21.89 -3.40
C MET A 143 7.01 23.13 -2.57
N THR A 144 6.89 24.28 -3.19
CA THR A 144 6.59 25.55 -2.51
C THR A 144 5.36 26.21 -3.08
N LEU A 145 4.64 26.92 -2.20
CA LEU A 145 3.51 27.75 -2.57
C LEU A 145 3.62 29.08 -1.81
N ASP A 146 3.61 30.18 -2.55
CA ASP A 146 3.61 31.52 -1.97
C ASP A 146 2.18 32.13 -1.93
N PRO A 147 1.99 33.27 -1.23
CA PRO A 147 0.68 33.93 -1.12
C PRO A 147 0.18 34.50 -2.45
N GLN A 148 1.08 34.72 -3.41
CA GLN A 148 0.74 35.17 -4.76
C GLN A 148 0.31 34.01 -5.67
N GLY A 149 0.32 32.78 -5.16
CA GLY A 149 -0.04 31.58 -5.89
C GLY A 149 1.05 31.06 -6.82
N ARG A 150 2.29 31.57 -6.72
CA ARG A 150 3.43 30.99 -7.43
C ARG A 150 3.79 29.66 -6.81
N ARG A 151 4.06 28.71 -7.68
CA ARG A 151 4.22 27.29 -7.40
C ARG A 151 5.56 26.86 -7.95
N GLU A 152 6.43 26.34 -7.11
CA GLU A 152 7.74 25.88 -7.58
C GLU A 152 8.07 24.51 -6.99
N PRO A 153 8.91 23.71 -7.70
CA PRO A 153 9.27 23.87 -9.10
C PRO A 153 8.17 23.35 -10.05
N ASP A 154 8.01 23.94 -11.24
CA ASP A 154 6.94 23.59 -12.21
C ASP A 154 6.88 22.09 -12.55
N SER A 155 8.01 21.37 -12.49
CA SER A 155 8.06 19.93 -12.77
C SER A 155 7.32 19.06 -11.73
N CYS A 156 7.04 19.61 -10.55
CA CYS A 156 6.31 18.93 -9.47
C CYS A 156 4.81 19.24 -9.45
N TRP A 157 4.37 20.31 -10.13
CA TRP A 157 3.01 20.84 -10.07
C TRP A 157 2.10 20.31 -11.19
#